data_AF-A0A9P9DVI0-F1
#
_entry.id   AF-A0A9P9DVI0-F1
#
_cell.length_a   1.000
_cell.length_b   1.000
_cell.length_c   1.000
_cell.angle_alpha   90.00
_cell.angle_beta   90.00
_cell.angle_gamma   90.00
#
_symmetry.space_group_name_H-M   'P 1'
#
loop_
_entity.id
_entity.type
_entity.pdbx_description
1 polymer ?
#
loop_
_entity_poly.entity_id
_entity_poly.type
_entity_poly.pdbx_seq_one_letter_code
_entity_poly.pdbx_strand_id
1 'polypeptide(L)'
;MERTANLEEVGFIFALGGTPLFFPIAAAMRDIRLYNRTLIACQAIVTGTCVFIGCVVYEFCGSYVASPALGSAGSTIKKAGYAIALLELLVTTTLVVHVISKHVFVRILRNSKHLVANMLTHWASWLGCTFGVSGLAYIIASAVPNFGGLVALVVTLFGTLMAFQPMGCMWLHDNWGTGKGDRTLKWAFGVCWASFVALAGMFLMVADSYGAIKGLIESSKVETSAGLWSCADGSN
;
A
#
# COMPACT_ATOMS: atom_id res chain seq x y z
N MET A 1 0.50 -19.13 -17.72
CA MET A 1 1.67 -19.21 -16.83
C MET A 1 2.25 -17.82 -16.53
N GLU A 2 2.44 -16.94 -17.52
CA GLU A 2 2.97 -15.58 -17.24
C GLU A 2 2.01 -14.70 -16.41
N ARG A 3 0.69 -14.88 -16.58
CA ARG A 3 -0.33 -14.10 -15.85
C ARG A 3 -0.47 -14.48 -14.37
N THR A 4 -0.18 -15.74 -14.02
CA THR A 4 -0.25 -16.22 -12.63
C THR A 4 0.96 -15.74 -11.83
N ALA A 5 2.15 -15.79 -12.43
CA ALA A 5 3.37 -15.31 -11.80
C ALA A 5 3.29 -13.82 -11.40
N ASN A 6 2.79 -12.95 -12.28
CA ASN A 6 2.68 -11.51 -11.98
C ASN A 6 1.69 -11.20 -10.85
N LEU A 7 0.66 -12.02 -10.63
CA LEU A 7 -0.31 -11.82 -9.55
C LEU A 7 0.20 -12.36 -8.21
N GLU A 8 0.98 -13.44 -8.23
CA GLU A 8 1.62 -14.01 -7.04
C GLU A 8 2.68 -13.06 -6.47
N GLU A 9 3.51 -12.48 -7.33
CA GLU A 9 4.53 -11.49 -6.94
C GLU A 9 3.89 -10.26 -6.27
N VAL A 10 2.81 -9.74 -6.85
CA VAL A 10 2.07 -8.60 -6.28
C VAL A 10 1.43 -8.95 -4.93
N GLY A 11 0.87 -10.14 -4.77
CA GLY A 11 0.29 -10.60 -3.51
C GLY A 11 1.32 -10.65 -2.39
N PHE A 12 2.53 -11.10 -2.71
CA PHE A 12 3.65 -11.13 -1.77
C PHE A 12 4.13 -9.72 -1.42
N ILE A 13 4.33 -8.85 -2.41
CA ILE A 13 4.75 -7.46 -2.20
C ILE A 13 3.72 -6.69 -1.37
N PHE A 14 2.41 -6.92 -1.60
CA PHE A 14 1.34 -6.34 -0.81
C PHE A 14 1.41 -6.77 0.65
N ALA A 15 1.60 -8.07 0.91
CA ALA A 15 1.70 -8.61 2.26
C ALA A 15 2.91 -8.06 3.04
N LEU A 16 3.97 -7.67 2.33
CA LEU A 16 5.19 -7.10 2.89
C LEU A 16 5.25 -5.56 2.81
N GLY A 17 4.21 -4.91 2.29
CA GLY A 17 4.14 -3.47 2.00
C GLY A 17 4.02 -2.54 3.22
N GLY A 18 4.58 -2.92 4.37
CA GLY A 18 4.53 -2.14 5.62
C GLY A 18 5.50 -0.94 5.68
N THR A 19 6.30 -0.72 4.64
CA THR A 19 7.36 0.30 4.59
C THR A 19 6.94 1.73 4.99
N PRO A 20 5.77 2.27 4.58
CA PRO A 20 5.39 3.62 4.97
C PRO A 20 5.08 3.77 6.47
N LEU A 21 4.74 2.68 7.18
CA LEU A 21 4.52 2.72 8.63
C LEU A 21 5.83 2.76 9.43
N PHE A 22 6.98 2.42 8.83
CA PHE A 22 8.24 2.36 9.57
C PHE A 22 8.78 3.73 9.99
N PHE A 23 8.48 4.80 9.24
CA PHE A 23 8.89 6.17 9.59
C PHE A 23 8.20 6.73 10.84
N PRO A 24 6.86 6.68 10.98
CA PRO A 24 6.21 7.13 12.22
C PRO A 24 6.54 6.23 13.41
N ILE A 25 6.75 4.92 13.19
CA ILE A 25 7.20 4.02 14.26
C ILE A 25 8.61 4.41 14.73
N ALA A 26 9.54 4.70 13.81
CA ALA A 26 10.88 5.19 14.15
C ALA A 26 10.82 6.47 15.00
N ALA A 27 9.95 7.41 14.63
CA ALA A 27 9.76 8.66 15.36
C ALA A 27 9.14 8.47 16.76
N ALA A 28 8.43 7.36 16.99
CA ALA A 28 7.81 7.04 18.27
C ALA A 28 8.69 6.15 19.18
N MET A 29 9.78 5.57 18.67
CA MET A 29 10.66 4.71 19.47
C MET A 29 11.48 5.51 20.49
N ARG A 30 11.52 5.02 21.74
CA ARG A 30 12.33 5.61 22.81
C ARG A 30 13.84 5.46 22.58
N ASP A 31 14.27 4.36 21.95
CA ASP A 31 15.67 4.14 21.56
C ASP A 31 15.77 3.73 20.09
N ILE A 32 16.31 4.62 19.27
CA ILE A 32 16.45 4.45 17.82
C ILE A 32 17.51 3.39 17.46
N ARG A 33 18.43 3.03 18.37
CA ARG A 33 19.52 2.08 18.07
C ARG A 33 19.02 0.65 17.91
N LEU A 34 17.88 0.32 18.52
CA LEU A 34 17.23 -0.98 18.40
C LEU A 34 16.36 -1.10 17.14
N TYR A 35 16.16 -0.01 16.40
CA TYR A 35 15.25 0.07 15.27
C TYR A 35 15.48 -1.03 14.24
N ASN A 36 16.72 -1.19 13.76
CA ASN A 36 17.05 -2.19 12.75
C ASN A 36 16.77 -3.63 13.22
N ARG A 37 17.05 -3.94 14.48
CA ARG A 37 16.83 -5.28 15.04
C ARG A 37 15.33 -5.58 15.16
N THR A 38 14.54 -4.60 15.61
CA THR A 38 13.09 -4.72 15.71
C THR A 38 12.43 -4.83 14.34
N LEU A 39 12.91 -4.06 13.35
CA LEU A 39 12.40 -4.16 11.98
C LEU A 39 12.67 -5.54 11.36
N ILE A 40 13.89 -6.05 11.47
CA ILE A 40 14.24 -7.38 10.95
C ILE A 40 13.40 -8.47 11.62
N ALA A 41 13.22 -8.38 12.94
CA ALA A 41 12.37 -9.32 13.68
C ALA A 41 10.90 -9.24 13.23
N CYS A 42 10.34 -8.05 13.09
CA CYS A 42 8.98 -7.83 12.60
C CYS A 42 8.81 -8.42 11.19
N GLN A 43 9.71 -8.08 10.27
CA GLN A 43 9.68 -8.54 8.90
C GLN A 43 9.81 -10.07 8.80
N ALA A 44 10.67 -10.68 9.61
CA ALA A 44 10.84 -12.13 9.66
C ALA A 44 9.57 -12.84 10.15
N ILE A 45 8.89 -12.29 11.17
CA ILE A 45 7.63 -12.85 11.69
C ILE A 45 6.52 -12.73 10.64
N VAL A 46 6.38 -11.57 9.99
CA VAL A 46 5.39 -11.36 8.92
C VAL A 46 5.62 -12.31 7.77
N THR A 47 6.86 -12.36 7.26
CA THR A 47 7.22 -13.24 6.13
C THR A 47 7.00 -14.70 6.50
N GLY A 48 7.42 -15.13 7.69
CA GLY A 48 7.22 -16.51 8.16
C GLY A 48 5.74 -16.88 8.26
N THR A 49 4.90 -15.96 8.74
CA THR A 49 3.45 -16.17 8.83
C THR A 49 2.81 -16.24 7.45
N CYS A 50 3.18 -15.35 6.53
CA CYS A 50 2.69 -15.38 5.14
C CYS A 50 3.08 -16.68 4.43
N VAL A 51 4.32 -17.14 4.58
CA VAL A 51 4.79 -18.40 3.99
C VAL A 51 4.04 -19.59 4.61
N PHE A 52 3.89 -19.61 5.94
CA PHE A 52 3.15 -20.68 6.61
C PHE A 52 1.70 -20.78 6.13
N ILE A 53 0.99 -19.64 6.07
CA ILE A 53 -0.39 -19.59 5.58
C ILE A 53 -0.45 -20.00 4.11
N GLY A 54 0.47 -19.52 3.27
CA GLY A 54 0.56 -19.88 1.86
C GLY A 54 0.73 -21.37 1.64
N CYS A 55 1.67 -22.01 2.36
CA CYS A 55 1.87 -23.47 2.30
C CYS A 55 0.61 -24.24 2.72
N VAL A 56 -0.03 -23.84 3.83
CA VAL A 56 -1.26 -24.48 4.31
C VAL A 56 -2.36 -24.38 3.26
N VAL A 57 -2.62 -23.18 2.72
CA VAL A 57 -3.67 -22.99 1.72
C VAL A 57 -3.38 -23.79 0.44
N TYR A 58 -2.12 -23.87 0.02
CA TYR A 58 -1.72 -24.64 -1.16
C TYR A 58 -2.00 -26.14 -1.00
N GLU A 59 -1.69 -26.72 0.17
CA GLU A 59 -1.96 -28.14 0.46
C GLU A 59 -3.47 -28.45 0.49
N PHE A 60 -4.31 -27.53 1.00
CA PHE A 60 -5.75 -27.77 1.15
C PHE A 60 -6.60 -27.39 -0.07
N CYS A 61 -6.23 -26.35 -0.83
CA CYS A 61 -7.01 -25.84 -1.97
C CYS A 61 -6.41 -26.18 -3.35
N GLY A 62 -5.15 -26.60 -3.41
CA GLY A 62 -4.45 -26.87 -4.68
C GLY A 62 -4.21 -25.61 -5.51
N SER A 63 -4.04 -25.80 -6.83
CA SER A 63 -3.59 -24.74 -7.76
C SER A 63 -4.69 -23.75 -8.21
N TYR A 64 -5.96 -24.01 -7.90
CA TYR A 64 -7.11 -23.16 -8.28
C TYR A 64 -7.73 -22.48 -7.05
N VAL A 65 -7.05 -21.45 -6.55
CA VAL A 65 -7.54 -20.61 -5.45
C VAL A 65 -8.30 -19.41 -6.05
N ALA A 66 -9.52 -19.18 -5.57
CA ALA A 66 -10.26 -17.98 -5.92
C ALA A 66 -9.52 -16.76 -5.37
N SER A 67 -9.48 -15.65 -6.11
CA SER A 67 -8.98 -14.39 -5.58
C SER A 67 -10.19 -13.55 -5.17
N PRO A 68 -10.44 -13.30 -3.87
CA PRO A 68 -9.61 -13.59 -2.68
C PRO A 68 -9.74 -15.03 -2.14
N ALA A 69 -8.67 -15.56 -1.53
CA ALA A 69 -8.53 -16.97 -1.14
C ALA A 69 -9.66 -17.53 -0.25
N LEU A 70 -10.32 -16.67 0.52
CA LEU A 70 -11.51 -16.98 1.32
C LEU A 70 -12.69 -17.51 0.49
N GLY A 71 -12.71 -17.21 -0.82
CA GLY A 71 -13.75 -17.67 -1.74
C GLY A 71 -13.76 -19.18 -1.97
N SER A 72 -12.61 -19.84 -1.84
CA SER A 72 -12.44 -21.29 -2.04
C SER A 72 -12.79 -22.14 -0.81
N ALA A 73 -13.07 -21.53 0.34
CA ALA A 73 -13.40 -22.25 1.58
C ALA A 73 -14.87 -22.74 1.58
N GLY A 74 -15.15 -23.81 2.34
CA GLY A 74 -16.51 -24.34 2.51
C GLY A 74 -17.51 -23.31 3.07
N SER A 75 -18.80 -23.47 2.77
CA SER A 75 -19.84 -22.43 2.94
C SER A 75 -19.92 -21.80 4.34
N THR A 76 -19.69 -22.58 5.41
CA THR A 76 -19.70 -22.08 6.80
C THR A 76 -18.45 -21.26 7.12
N ILE A 77 -17.27 -21.73 6.70
CA ILE A 77 -15.98 -21.06 6.94
C ILE A 77 -15.89 -19.80 6.10
N LYS A 78 -16.40 -19.82 4.85
CA LYS A 78 -16.52 -18.65 3.97
C LYS A 78 -17.25 -17.52 4.71
N LYS A 79 -18.47 -17.77 5.21
CA LYS A 79 -19.27 -16.73 5.90
C LYS A 79 -18.58 -16.17 7.14
N ALA A 80 -17.99 -17.01 7.98
CA ALA A 80 -17.28 -16.58 9.19
C ALA A 80 -16.03 -15.76 8.84
N GLY A 81 -15.25 -16.21 7.85
CA GLY A 81 -14.05 -15.52 7.38
C GLY A 81 -14.36 -14.17 6.74
N TYR A 82 -15.40 -14.08 5.91
CA TYR A 82 -15.85 -12.81 5.33
C TYR A 82 -16.35 -11.83 6.41
N ALA A 83 -16.96 -12.30 7.50
CA ALA A 83 -17.37 -11.42 8.59
C ALA A 83 -16.16 -10.77 9.30
N ILE A 84 -15.11 -11.54 9.57
CA ILE A 84 -13.88 -11.04 10.19
C ILE A 84 -13.13 -10.11 9.22
N ALA A 85 -13.02 -10.51 7.95
CA ALA A 85 -12.38 -9.68 6.92
C ALA A 85 -13.10 -8.34 6.74
N LEU A 86 -14.43 -8.34 6.74
CA LEU A 86 -15.21 -7.10 6.68
C LEU A 86 -15.00 -6.22 7.92
N LEU A 87 -14.90 -6.81 9.11
CA LEU A 87 -14.61 -6.08 10.33
C LEU A 87 -13.22 -5.42 10.26
N GLU A 88 -12.21 -6.16 9.84
CA GLU A 88 -10.84 -5.65 9.66
C GLU A 88 -10.81 -4.51 8.63
N LEU A 89 -11.49 -4.70 7.50
CA LEU A 89 -11.60 -3.68 6.46
C LEU A 89 -12.28 -2.41 6.98
N LEU A 90 -13.36 -2.52 7.74
CA LEU A 90 -14.06 -1.37 8.31
C LEU A 90 -13.18 -0.59 9.27
N VAL A 91 -12.49 -1.28 10.19
CA VAL A 91 -11.59 -0.65 11.17
C VAL A 91 -10.43 0.04 10.46
N THR A 92 -9.77 -0.65 9.53
CA THR A 92 -8.60 -0.13 8.81
C THR A 92 -8.98 1.05 7.91
N THR A 93 -10.08 0.95 7.16
CA THR A 93 -10.56 2.02 6.29
C THR A 93 -10.91 3.27 7.09
N THR A 94 -11.60 3.10 8.22
CA THR A 94 -11.95 4.23 9.11
C THR A 94 -10.71 4.95 9.62
N LEU A 95 -9.68 4.19 10.03
CA LEU A 95 -8.42 4.75 10.52
C LEU A 95 -7.69 5.53 9.41
N VAL A 96 -7.57 4.94 8.21
CA VAL A 96 -6.88 5.58 7.09
C VAL A 96 -7.61 6.85 6.63
N VAL A 97 -8.94 6.79 6.47
CA VAL A 97 -9.76 7.98 6.12
C VAL A 97 -9.60 9.06 7.19
N HIS A 98 -9.58 8.69 8.47
CA HIS A 98 -9.37 9.64 9.55
C HIS A 98 -7.98 10.31 9.49
N VAL A 99 -6.91 9.52 9.28
CA VAL A 99 -5.53 10.04 9.19
C VAL A 99 -5.38 10.99 8.01
N ILE A 100 -5.89 10.62 6.83
CA ILE A 100 -5.84 11.47 5.63
C ILE A 100 -6.64 12.75 5.86
N SER A 101 -7.87 12.63 6.36
CA SER A 101 -8.76 13.77 6.61
C SER A 101 -8.13 14.73 7.62
N LYS A 102 -7.52 14.22 8.70
CA LYS A 102 -6.79 15.02 9.68
C LYS A 102 -5.57 15.70 9.04
N HIS A 103 -4.85 15.01 8.15
CA HIS A 103 -3.69 15.60 7.48
C HIS A 103 -4.11 16.76 6.57
N VAL A 104 -5.18 16.60 5.78
CA VAL A 104 -5.76 17.65 4.93
C VAL A 104 -6.29 18.80 5.79
N PHE A 105 -7.03 18.48 6.85
CA PHE A 105 -7.58 19.46 7.80
C PHE A 105 -6.49 20.34 8.43
N VAL A 106 -5.42 19.74 8.94
CA VAL A 106 -4.29 20.47 9.54
C VAL A 106 -3.56 21.33 8.50
N ARG A 107 -3.52 20.92 7.23
CA ARG A 107 -2.91 21.71 6.15
C ARG A 107 -3.76 22.92 5.77
N ILE A 108 -5.09 22.76 5.66
CA ILE A 108 -6.01 23.84 5.29
C ILE A 108 -6.13 24.87 6.42
N LEU A 109 -6.24 24.42 7.67
CA LEU A 109 -6.39 25.30 8.84
C LEU A 109 -5.05 25.65 9.50
N ARG A 110 -3.93 25.35 8.85
CA ARG A 110 -2.60 25.69 9.37
C ARG A 110 -2.54 27.19 9.63
N ASN A 111 -2.13 27.58 10.84
CA ASN A 111 -2.01 28.98 11.29
C ASN A 111 -3.33 29.71 11.60
N SER A 112 -4.46 29.00 11.76
CA SER A 112 -5.76 29.58 12.09
C SER A 112 -6.21 29.29 13.52
N LYS A 113 -6.86 30.26 14.18
CA LYS A 113 -7.49 30.10 15.51
C LYS A 113 -8.65 29.09 15.50
N HIS A 114 -9.19 28.79 14.32
CA HIS A 114 -10.27 27.82 14.10
C HIS A 114 -9.81 26.35 14.22
N LEU A 115 -8.50 26.09 14.38
CA LEU A 115 -7.97 24.74 14.51
C LEU A 115 -8.33 24.09 15.87
N VAL A 116 -8.50 24.90 16.92
CA VAL A 116 -8.78 24.43 18.30
C VAL A 116 -10.11 24.95 18.83
N ALA A 117 -10.62 26.07 18.31
CA ALA A 117 -11.90 26.62 18.75
C ALA A 117 -13.09 25.85 18.16
N ASN A 118 -14.07 25.50 19.00
CA ASN A 118 -15.34 24.91 18.60
C ASN A 118 -16.20 25.93 17.83
N MET A 119 -15.90 26.10 16.54
CA MET A 119 -16.63 26.97 15.63
C MET A 119 -17.25 26.15 14.48
N LEU A 120 -18.34 26.64 13.88
CA LEU A 120 -19.01 25.99 12.76
C LEU A 120 -18.06 25.70 11.59
N THR A 121 -17.06 26.57 11.37
CA THR A 121 -16.00 26.41 10.36
C THR A 121 -15.09 25.21 10.63
N HIS A 122 -14.85 24.86 11.90
CA HIS A 122 -14.11 23.66 12.29
C HIS A 122 -14.88 22.40 11.90
N TRP A 123 -16.15 22.32 12.30
CA TRP A 123 -17.02 21.18 12.01
C TRP A 123 -17.28 21.01 10.51
N ALA A 124 -17.54 22.11 9.79
CA ALA A 124 -17.74 22.09 8.35
C ALA A 124 -16.48 21.63 7.59
N SER A 125 -15.30 22.11 7.98
CA SER A 125 -14.05 21.68 7.35
C SER A 125 -13.70 20.23 7.68
N TRP A 126 -13.98 19.77 8.90
CA TRP A 126 -13.71 18.38 9.31
C TRP A 126 -14.64 17.39 8.60
N LEU A 127 -15.95 17.66 8.59
CA LEU A 127 -16.92 16.85 7.84
C LEU A 127 -16.66 16.92 6.34
N GLY A 128 -16.36 18.11 5.80
CA GLY A 128 -16.05 18.28 4.38
C GLY A 128 -14.82 17.49 3.93
N CYS A 129 -13.74 17.49 4.72
CA CYS A 129 -12.56 16.67 4.41
C CYS A 129 -12.90 15.17 4.47
N THR A 130 -13.63 14.74 5.49
CA THR A 130 -13.99 13.32 5.67
C THR A 130 -14.90 12.82 4.56
N PHE A 131 -15.96 13.56 4.22
CA PHE A 131 -16.85 13.24 3.11
C PHE A 131 -16.13 13.32 1.75
N GLY A 132 -15.23 14.29 1.57
CA GLY A 132 -14.44 14.43 0.35
C GLY A 132 -13.54 13.23 0.10
N VAL A 133 -12.80 12.78 1.12
CA VAL A 133 -11.93 11.59 1.03
C VAL A 133 -12.74 10.32 0.78
N SER A 134 -13.84 10.12 1.51
CA SER A 134 -14.73 8.97 1.32
C SER A 134 -15.39 8.96 -0.06
N GLY A 135 -15.83 10.12 -0.55
CA GLY A 135 -16.43 10.27 -1.89
C GLY A 135 -15.43 9.96 -3.00
N LEU A 136 -14.19 10.46 -2.88
CA LEU A 136 -13.13 10.14 -3.84
C LEU A 136 -12.81 8.64 -3.85
N ALA A 137 -12.74 8.00 -2.68
CA ALA A 137 -12.53 6.56 -2.58
C ALA A 137 -13.67 5.76 -3.24
N TYR A 138 -14.92 6.19 -3.06
CA TYR A 138 -16.09 5.57 -3.69
C TYR A 138 -16.05 5.66 -5.23
N ILE A 139 -15.64 6.81 -5.77
CA ILE A 139 -15.50 7.00 -7.23
C ILE A 139 -14.42 6.06 -7.80
N ILE A 140 -13.28 5.94 -7.11
CA ILE A 140 -12.21 5.04 -7.57
C ILE A 140 -12.65 3.58 -7.49
N ALA A 141 -13.36 3.19 -6.43
CA ALA A 141 -13.85 1.83 -6.25
C ALA A 141 -14.91 1.44 -7.30
N SER A 142 -15.78 2.35 -7.73
CA SER A 142 -16.79 2.07 -8.76
C SER A 142 -16.23 2.08 -10.19
N ALA A 143 -15.06 2.71 -10.40
CA ALA A 143 -14.43 2.80 -11.72
C ALA A 143 -13.69 1.51 -12.13
N VAL A 144 -13.26 0.68 -11.17
CA VAL A 144 -12.39 -0.47 -11.45
C VAL A 144 -13.14 -1.80 -11.32
N PRO A 145 -13.24 -2.59 -12.40
CA PRO A 145 -14.08 -3.79 -12.40
C PRO A 145 -13.43 -5.00 -11.70
N ASN A 146 -12.09 -5.02 -11.55
CA ASN A 146 -11.36 -6.09 -10.87
C ASN A 146 -10.51 -5.56 -9.70
N PHE A 147 -10.83 -6.03 -8.49
CA PHE A 147 -10.12 -5.67 -7.25
C PHE A 147 -8.63 -6.04 -7.28
N GLY A 148 -8.26 -7.19 -7.83
CA GLY A 148 -6.86 -7.65 -7.87
C GLY A 148 -5.97 -6.73 -8.73
N GLY A 149 -6.49 -6.23 -9.85
CA GLY A 149 -5.79 -5.28 -10.70
C GLY A 149 -5.64 -3.90 -10.06
N LEU A 150 -6.64 -3.44 -9.30
CA LEU A 150 -6.56 -2.19 -8.54
C LEU A 150 -5.47 -2.27 -7.47
N VAL A 151 -5.49 -3.34 -6.65
CA VAL A 151 -4.50 -3.55 -5.59
C VAL A 151 -3.09 -3.65 -6.20
N ALA A 152 -2.93 -4.38 -7.30
CA ALA A 152 -1.67 -4.46 -8.02
C ALA A 152 -1.14 -3.09 -8.44
N LEU A 153 -2.00 -2.27 -9.07
CA LEU A 153 -1.62 -0.93 -9.51
C LEU A 153 -1.23 -0.03 -8.33
N VAL A 154 -2.01 -0.05 -7.24
CA VAL A 154 -1.73 0.78 -6.05
C VAL A 154 -0.40 0.36 -5.40
N VAL A 155 -0.15 -0.93 -5.23
CA VAL A 155 1.06 -1.45 -4.58
C VAL A 155 2.30 -1.19 -5.42
N THR A 156 2.23 -1.44 -6.73
CA THR A 156 3.36 -1.22 -7.63
C THR A 156 3.68 0.26 -7.83
N LEU A 157 2.68 1.13 -7.78
CA LEU A 157 2.87 2.57 -7.96
C LEU A 157 3.31 3.24 -6.67
N PHE A 158 2.60 3.03 -5.57
CA PHE A 158 2.88 3.70 -4.29
C PHE A 158 3.84 2.94 -3.40
N GLY A 159 3.78 1.60 -3.38
CA GLY A 159 4.66 0.76 -2.57
C GLY A 159 6.11 0.86 -3.03
N THR A 160 6.38 0.70 -4.32
CA THR A 160 7.73 0.81 -4.90
C THR A 160 8.30 2.22 -4.74
N LEU A 161 7.46 3.25 -4.95
CA LEU A 161 7.85 4.64 -4.75
C LEU A 161 8.24 4.93 -3.30
N MET A 162 7.45 4.46 -2.32
CA MET A 162 7.71 4.68 -0.90
C MET A 162 8.81 3.79 -0.33
N ALA A 163 9.13 2.66 -0.96
CA ALA A 163 10.19 1.77 -0.50
C ALA A 163 11.58 2.22 -0.97
N PHE A 164 11.76 2.48 -2.27
CA PHE A 164 13.09 2.72 -2.84
C PHE A 164 13.48 4.20 -2.84
N GLN A 165 12.54 5.09 -3.16
CA GLN A 165 12.82 6.50 -3.40
C GLN A 165 13.24 7.25 -2.13
N PRO A 166 12.54 7.14 -0.98
CA PRO A 166 12.97 7.84 0.23
C PRO A 166 14.25 7.26 0.82
N MET A 167 14.57 5.97 0.65
CA MET A 167 15.87 5.43 1.09
C MET A 167 17.04 6.06 0.35
N GLY A 168 16.95 6.17 -0.99
CA GLY A 168 17.99 6.81 -1.80
C GLY A 168 18.12 8.31 -1.51
N CYS A 169 17.00 9.02 -1.44
CA CYS A 169 16.98 10.46 -1.18
C CYS A 169 17.42 10.82 0.25
N MET A 170 17.06 10.03 1.26
CA MET A 170 17.43 10.29 2.66
C MET A 170 18.94 10.16 2.87
N TRP A 171 19.56 9.12 2.30
CA TRP A 171 21.01 8.95 2.37
C TRP A 171 21.75 10.11 1.67
N LEU A 172 21.27 10.51 0.49
CA LEU A 172 21.82 11.65 -0.24
C LEU A 172 21.72 12.92 0.60
N HIS A 173 20.56 13.22 1.19
CA HIS A 173 20.33 14.41 2.00
C HIS A 173 21.23 14.48 3.24
N ASP A 174 21.30 13.40 4.04
CA ASP A 174 22.08 13.38 5.28
C ASP A 174 23.59 13.45 5.04
N ASN A 175 24.07 12.91 3.91
CA ASN A 175 25.49 12.87 3.58
C ASN A 175 25.93 13.99 2.62
N TRP A 176 25.01 14.85 2.18
CA TRP A 176 25.29 15.99 1.28
C TRP A 176 26.06 17.10 1.98
N GLY A 177 25.72 17.40 3.24
CA GLY A 177 26.31 18.50 4.03
C GLY A 177 27.67 18.15 4.64
N THR A 178 27.81 16.92 5.13
CA THR A 178 28.99 16.39 5.83
C THR A 178 30.14 16.05 4.88
N GLY A 179 29.84 15.78 3.60
CA GLY A 179 30.83 15.42 2.57
C GLY A 179 31.62 16.58 1.94
N LYS A 180 31.49 17.82 2.45
CA LYS A 180 32.24 18.97 1.92
C LYS A 180 33.72 19.01 2.32
N GLY A 181 34.11 18.35 3.41
CA GLY A 181 35.49 18.35 3.93
C GLY A 181 36.37 17.23 3.37
N ASP A 182 35.85 16.00 3.28
CA ASP A 182 36.59 14.81 2.82
C ASP A 182 35.78 14.06 1.75
N ARG A 183 35.86 14.49 0.49
CA ARG A 183 35.34 13.73 -0.66
C ARG A 183 36.19 12.49 -0.92
N THR A 184 36.10 11.55 0.00
CA THR A 184 36.78 10.25 -0.06
C THR A 184 36.13 9.38 -1.14
N LEU A 185 36.90 8.45 -1.73
CA LEU A 185 36.41 7.47 -2.71
C LEU A 185 35.18 6.68 -2.21
N LYS A 186 35.09 6.45 -0.89
CA LYS A 186 33.92 5.88 -0.19
C LYS A 186 32.66 6.74 -0.26
N TRP A 187 32.81 8.07 -0.22
CA TRP A 187 31.68 9.01 -0.36
C TRP A 187 31.15 9.01 -1.79
N ALA A 188 32.04 9.03 -2.78
CA ALA A 188 31.66 8.90 -4.20
C ALA A 188 30.95 7.57 -4.48
N PHE A 189 31.46 6.46 -3.95
CA PHE A 189 30.81 5.15 -4.07
C PHE A 189 29.42 5.13 -3.42
N GLY A 190 29.28 5.73 -2.23
CA GLY A 190 27.98 5.85 -1.55
C GLY A 190 26.98 6.70 -2.34
N VAL A 191 27.41 7.80 -2.95
CA VAL A 191 26.57 8.66 -3.80
C VAL A 191 26.13 7.89 -5.06
N CYS A 192 27.07 7.22 -5.73
CA CYS A 192 26.74 6.37 -6.88
C CYS A 192 25.75 5.27 -6.51
N TRP A 193 25.93 4.62 -5.37
CA TRP A 193 25.02 3.58 -4.88
C TRP A 193 23.62 4.13 -4.55
N ALA A 194 23.53 5.24 -3.82
CA ALA A 194 22.26 5.87 -3.50
C ALA A 194 21.51 6.37 -4.75
N SER A 195 22.22 6.98 -5.70
CA SER A 195 21.66 7.37 -6.99
C SER A 195 21.23 6.17 -7.82
N PHE A 196 22.00 5.08 -7.82
CA PHE A 196 21.63 3.84 -8.51
C PHE A 196 20.34 3.26 -7.92
N VAL A 197 20.21 3.17 -6.59
CA VAL A 197 19.00 2.67 -5.92
C VAL A 197 17.78 3.54 -6.24
N ALA A 198 17.95 4.87 -6.26
CA ALA A 198 16.86 5.78 -6.62
C ALA A 198 16.42 5.62 -8.10
N LEU A 199 17.37 5.52 -9.03
CA LEU A 199 17.08 5.35 -10.46
C LEU A 199 16.50 3.97 -10.76
N ALA A 200 17.03 2.92 -10.15
CA ALA A 200 16.50 1.57 -10.25
C ALA A 200 15.08 1.49 -9.69
N GLY A 201 14.80 2.15 -8.57
CA GLY A 201 13.46 2.25 -8.00
C GLY A 201 12.47 2.96 -8.95
N MET A 202 12.89 4.05 -9.61
CA MET A 202 12.06 4.74 -10.59
C MET A 202 11.80 3.88 -11.83
N PHE A 203 12.81 3.13 -12.30
CA PHE A 203 12.66 2.20 -13.42
C PHE A 203 11.69 1.06 -13.08
N LEU A 204 11.83 0.44 -11.90
CA LEU A 204 10.94 -0.61 -11.43
C LEU A 204 9.50 -0.10 -11.29
N MET A 205 9.30 1.10 -10.72
CA MET A 205 7.98 1.71 -10.64
C MET A 205 7.29 1.85 -12.01
N VAL A 206 8.04 2.27 -13.05
CA VAL A 206 7.49 2.39 -14.41
C VAL A 206 7.19 1.02 -15.02
N ALA A 207 8.11 0.07 -14.88
CA ALA A 207 7.94 -1.29 -15.41
C ALA A 207 6.74 -2.00 -14.76
N ASP A 208 6.62 -1.92 -13.43
CA ASP A 208 5.56 -2.57 -12.66
C ASP A 208 4.20 -1.90 -12.93
N SER A 209 4.15 -0.57 -12.99
CA SER A 209 2.92 0.16 -13.34
C SER A 209 2.43 -0.19 -14.75
N TYR A 210 3.35 -0.35 -15.71
CA TYR A 210 3.01 -0.78 -17.06
C TYR A 210 2.41 -2.19 -17.07
N GLY A 211 3.00 -3.11 -16.31
CA GLY A 211 2.48 -4.48 -16.13
C GLY A 211 1.06 -4.49 -15.55
N ALA A 212 0.84 -3.73 -14.47
CA ALA A 212 -0.47 -3.62 -13.82
C ALA A 212 -1.54 -3.02 -14.74
N ILE A 213 -1.23 -1.95 -15.46
CA ILE A 213 -2.16 -1.30 -16.40
C ILE A 213 -2.52 -2.25 -17.54
N LYS A 214 -1.54 -2.96 -18.12
CA LYS A 214 -1.79 -3.91 -19.20
C LYS A 214 -2.69 -5.06 -18.72
N GLY A 215 -2.44 -5.59 -17.52
CA GLY A 215 -3.30 -6.60 -16.89
C GLY A 215 -4.73 -6.11 -16.66
N LEU A 216 -4.89 -4.84 -16.30
CA LEU A 216 -6.20 -4.23 -16.14
C LEU A 216 -6.95 -4.09 -17.48
N ILE A 217 -6.29 -3.59 -18.52
CA ILE A 217 -6.88 -3.42 -19.87
C ILE A 217 -7.36 -4.77 -20.43
N GLU A 218 -6.56 -5.82 -20.28
CA GLU A 218 -6.95 -7.14 -20.74
C GLU A 218 -8.16 -7.69 -19.96
N SER A 219 -8.23 -7.43 -18.65
CA SER A 219 -9.37 -7.84 -17.81
C SER A 219 -10.64 -7.08 -18.19
N SER A 220 -10.54 -5.77 -18.42
CA SER A 220 -11.68 -4.94 -18.85
C SER A 220 -12.25 -5.35 -20.21
N LYS A 221 -11.41 -5.80 -21.16
CA LYS A 221 -11.88 -6.27 -22.48
C LYS A 221 -12.74 -7.53 -22.39
N VAL A 222 -12.48 -8.39 -21.42
CA VAL A 222 -13.27 -9.61 -21.18
C VAL A 222 -14.61 -9.27 -20.52
N GLU A 223 -14.65 -8.24 -19.68
CA GLU A 223 -15.85 -7.85 -18.91
C GLU A 223 -16.71 -6.78 -19.58
N THR A 224 -16.29 -6.21 -20.73
CA THR A 224 -17.05 -5.16 -21.45
C THR A 224 -18.44 -5.61 -21.94
N SER A 225 -18.80 -6.90 -21.84
CA SER A 225 -20.18 -7.38 -22.01
C SER A 225 -21.12 -7.03 -20.84
N ALA A 226 -20.61 -6.58 -19.69
CA ALA A 226 -21.37 -6.02 -18.59
C ALA A 226 -20.85 -4.60 -18.30
N GLY A 227 -21.63 -3.57 -18.62
CA GLY A 227 -21.20 -2.17 -18.52
C GLY A 227 -20.71 -1.76 -17.12
N LEU A 228 -19.98 -0.64 -17.04
CA LEU A 228 -19.35 -0.07 -15.82
C LEU A 228 -20.32 0.21 -14.65
N TRP A 229 -21.63 0.04 -14.86
CA TRP A 229 -22.75 0.19 -13.91
C TRP A 229 -23.79 -0.93 -14.10
N SER A 230 -23.36 -2.11 -14.54
CA SER A 230 -24.27 -3.23 -14.74
C SER A 230 -24.43 -4.00 -13.44
N CYS A 231 -25.67 -4.10 -12.95
CA CYS A 231 -26.06 -4.98 -11.85
C CYS A 231 -26.02 -6.46 -12.30
N ALA A 232 -24.89 -6.94 -12.78
CA ALA A 232 -24.65 -8.34 -13.07
C ALA A 232 -23.92 -8.95 -11.88
N ASP A 233 -24.45 -10.05 -11.35
CA ASP A 233 -23.90 -10.73 -10.18
C ASP A 233 -22.49 -11.28 -10.49
N GLY A 234 -21.45 -10.63 -9.94
CA GLY A 234 -20.05 -11.05 -10.00
C GLY A 234 -19.68 -12.11 -8.96
N SER A 235 -20.63 -12.96 -8.55
CA SER A 235 -20.36 -14.02 -7.58
C SER A 235 -19.71 -15.22 -8.27
N ASN A 236 -18.39 -15.35 -8.15
CA ASN A 236 -17.71 -16.65 -8.13
C ASN A 236 -17.57 -17.13 -6.66
#